data_AF-A0AA38J0T5-F1
#
_entry.id   AF-A0AA38J0T5-F1
#
_cell.length_a   1.000
_cell.length_b   1.000
_cell.length_c   1.000
_cell.angle_alpha   90.00
_cell.angle_beta   90.00
_cell.angle_gamma   90.00
#
_symmetry.space_group_name_H-M   'P 1'
#
loop_
_entity.id
_entity.type
_entity.pdbx_description
1 polymer ?
#
loop_
_entity_poly.entity_id
_entity_poly.type
_entity_poly.pdbx_seq_one_letter_code
_entity_poly.pdbx_strand_id
1 'polypeptide(L)'
;MNFTHKSPMRVDCLKLIRILSIDLFQHYLMKIFVCSMIVISCGAAIFQLYAMADIEELIKYSPSFMSTIYAMLTYIEILTVCNGVEEFQLFMKFWAEDSCGEKAFRSVQKNVLYIKIYGVVHAFIGVVTAVLFVYPRKQDPDNFLIFRYIDDYFPVYKNMLGVPCRAVMAIDLYAMTTLGLHFLYYTQHIKIQVRLLNACLGQITQDFDEKDDNLFYNSAFQREIKISLGVMIFEAREADGAVGAGDTRHVSLAAKRSGWTTR
;
A
#
# COMPACT_ATOMS: atom_id res chain seq x y z
N MET A 1 -28.11 -19.22 22.13
CA MET A 1 -27.41 -17.93 21.94
C MET A 1 -27.68 -17.43 20.53
N ASN A 2 -28.02 -16.15 20.37
CA ASN A 2 -28.16 -15.52 19.05
C ASN A 2 -26.78 -14.98 18.66
N PHE A 3 -26.01 -15.76 17.92
CA PHE A 3 -24.80 -15.26 17.28
C PHE A 3 -25.24 -14.42 16.09
N THR A 4 -25.23 -13.10 16.28
CA THR A 4 -25.56 -12.13 15.24
C THR A 4 -24.63 -12.33 14.06
N HIS A 5 -25.22 -12.45 12.87
CA HIS A 5 -24.50 -12.53 11.61
C HIS A 5 -23.42 -11.44 11.56
N LYS A 6 -22.15 -11.83 11.40
CA LYS A 6 -21.05 -10.87 11.38
C LYS A 6 -21.23 -9.95 10.19
N SER A 7 -21.22 -8.65 10.44
CA SER A 7 -21.41 -7.67 9.38
C SER A 7 -20.09 -7.46 8.62
N PRO A 8 -20.14 -7.29 7.29
CA PRO A 8 -18.96 -6.91 6.53
C PRO A 8 -18.47 -5.55 6.99
N MET A 9 -17.15 -5.33 6.96
CA MET A 9 -16.54 -4.09 7.35
C MET A 9 -17.05 -2.93 6.49
N ARG A 10 -17.85 -2.05 7.10
CA ARG A 10 -18.45 -0.90 6.39
C ARG A 10 -17.50 0.28 6.25
N VAL A 11 -16.52 0.39 7.16
CA VAL A 11 -15.60 1.52 7.25
C VAL A 11 -14.17 1.02 7.29
N ASP A 12 -13.35 1.52 6.38
CA ASP A 12 -11.91 1.25 6.38
C ASP A 12 -11.24 1.83 7.63
N CYS A 13 -10.80 0.97 8.54
CA CYS A 13 -10.15 1.38 9.77
C CYS A 13 -8.78 2.01 9.53
N LEU A 14 -8.13 1.70 8.40
CA LEU A 14 -6.86 2.29 7.95
C LEU A 14 -7.06 3.28 6.79
N LYS A 15 -8.28 3.82 6.62
CA LYS A 15 -8.62 4.80 5.57
C LYS A 15 -7.60 5.94 5.42
N LEU A 16 -7.04 6.44 6.52
CA LEU A 16 -6.04 7.51 6.46
C LEU A 16 -4.77 7.05 5.73
N ILE A 17 -4.29 5.84 6.03
CA ILE A 17 -3.11 5.27 5.35
C ILE A 17 -3.44 5.05 3.88
N ARG A 18 -4.62 4.48 3.59
CA ARG A 18 -5.11 4.29 2.22
C ARG A 18 -5.14 5.61 1.42
N ILE A 19 -5.63 6.70 2.01
CA ILE A 19 -5.67 8.00 1.33
C ILE A 19 -4.25 8.49 1.01
N LEU A 20 -3.35 8.39 1.99
CA LEU A 20 -1.97 8.89 1.86
C LEU A 20 -1.16 8.10 0.83
N SER A 21 -1.42 6.80 0.69
CA SER A 21 -0.59 5.93 -0.15
C SER A 21 -1.25 5.47 -1.44
N ILE A 22 -2.57 5.20 -1.45
CA ILE A 22 -3.29 4.57 -2.57
C ILE A 22 -4.17 5.58 -3.28
N ASP A 23 -5.15 6.18 -2.58
CA ASP A 23 -6.24 6.92 -3.25
C ASP A 23 -5.68 8.14 -4.02
N LEU A 24 -4.60 8.74 -3.50
CA LEU A 24 -3.87 9.82 -4.18
C LEU A 24 -3.41 9.43 -5.60
N PHE A 25 -2.93 8.20 -5.79
CA PHE A 25 -2.38 7.72 -7.07
C PHE A 25 -3.40 7.02 -7.96
N GLN A 26 -4.62 6.77 -7.47
CA GLN A 26 -5.70 6.21 -8.29
C GLN A 26 -6.20 7.19 -9.36
N HIS A 27 -6.03 8.50 -9.15
CA HIS A 27 -6.40 9.51 -10.12
C HIS A 27 -5.67 9.35 -11.47
N TYR A 28 -6.41 9.47 -12.58
CA TYR A 28 -5.87 9.27 -13.94
C TYR A 28 -4.66 10.16 -14.25
N LEU A 29 -4.71 11.44 -13.84
CA LEU A 29 -3.58 12.37 -14.02
C LEU A 29 -2.34 11.91 -13.24
N MET A 30 -2.53 11.38 -12.04
CA MET A 30 -1.42 10.85 -11.24
C MET A 30 -0.83 9.59 -11.86
N LYS A 31 -1.63 8.72 -12.49
CA LYS A 31 -1.12 7.57 -13.24
C LYS A 31 -0.25 7.98 -14.43
N ILE A 32 -0.69 8.97 -15.22
CA ILE A 32 0.13 9.52 -16.31
C ILE A 32 1.43 10.08 -15.75
N PHE A 33 1.34 10.85 -14.67
CA PHE A 33 2.50 11.42 -14.00
C PHE A 33 3.48 10.33 -13.55
N VAL A 34 3.02 9.29 -12.85
CA VAL A 34 3.84 8.15 -12.44
C VAL A 34 4.48 7.44 -13.63
N CYS A 35 3.74 7.21 -14.72
CA CYS A 35 4.31 6.64 -15.96
C CYS A 35 5.43 7.51 -16.54
N SER A 36 5.26 8.84 -16.55
CA SER A 36 6.32 9.76 -17.00
C SER A 36 7.56 9.70 -16.11
N MET A 37 7.38 9.57 -14.78
CA MET A 37 8.49 9.42 -13.83
C MET A 37 9.26 8.10 -14.03
N ILE A 38 8.59 7.01 -14.40
CA ILE A 38 9.27 5.75 -14.78
C ILE A 38 10.17 5.97 -16.00
N VAL A 39 9.69 6.67 -17.03
CA VAL A 39 10.48 6.94 -18.25
C VAL A 39 11.70 7.80 -17.91
N ILE A 40 11.51 8.86 -17.11
CA ILE A 40 12.60 9.74 -16.66
C ILE A 40 13.62 8.95 -15.83
N SER A 41 13.16 8.14 -14.87
CA SER A 41 14.03 7.32 -14.01
C SER A 41 14.80 6.27 -14.81
N CYS A 42 14.16 5.64 -15.80
CA CYS A 42 14.80 4.68 -16.70
C CYS A 42 15.89 5.35 -17.54
N GLY A 43 15.60 6.53 -18.13
CA GLY A 43 16.60 7.31 -18.86
C GLY A 43 17.77 7.72 -17.97
N ALA A 44 17.50 8.17 -16.75
CA ALA A 44 18.52 8.54 -15.77
C ALA A 44 19.37 7.32 -15.35
N ALA A 45 18.76 6.15 -15.16
CA ALA A 45 19.47 4.91 -14.81
C ALA A 45 20.37 4.42 -15.95
N ILE A 46 19.89 4.44 -17.20
CA ILE A 46 20.70 4.09 -18.37
C ILE A 46 21.88 5.05 -18.52
N PHE A 47 21.63 6.36 -18.38
CA PHE A 47 22.67 7.38 -18.41
C PHE A 47 23.72 7.15 -17.31
N GLN A 48 23.27 6.91 -16.08
CA GLN A 48 24.14 6.61 -14.94
C GLN A 48 24.99 5.36 -15.17
N LEU A 49 24.38 4.28 -15.67
CA LEU A 49 25.09 3.04 -15.97
C LEU A 49 26.15 3.23 -17.06
N TYR A 50 25.85 4.02 -18.10
CA TYR A 50 26.80 4.34 -19.16
C TYR A 50 27.97 5.20 -18.63
N ALA A 51 27.67 6.16 -17.77
CA ALA A 51 28.65 7.09 -17.23
C ALA A 51 29.56 6.46 -16.17
N MET A 52 29.07 5.47 -15.39
CA MET A 52 29.84 4.73 -14.38
C MET A 52 30.71 3.62 -15.00
N ALA A 53 31.51 3.94 -16.02
CA ALA A 53 32.40 2.97 -16.66
C ALA A 53 33.61 2.61 -15.77
N ASP A 54 34.02 3.53 -14.89
CA ASP A 54 35.10 3.31 -13.90
C ASP A 54 34.55 2.71 -12.60
N ILE A 55 35.29 1.78 -12.00
CA ILE A 55 34.95 1.16 -10.72
C ILE A 55 34.92 2.18 -9.57
N GLU A 56 35.77 3.20 -9.60
CA GLU A 56 35.78 4.25 -8.58
C GLU A 56 34.48 5.07 -8.62
N GLU A 57 34.03 5.41 -9.84
CA GLU A 57 32.78 6.12 -10.05
C GLU A 57 31.56 5.25 -9.74
N LEU A 58 31.61 3.97 -10.12
CA LEU A 58 30.58 3.01 -9.76
C LEU A 58 30.42 2.93 -8.23
N ILE A 59 31.52 2.79 -7.48
CA ILE A 59 31.47 2.75 -6.02
C ILE A 59 30.91 4.07 -5.47
N LYS A 60 31.44 5.21 -5.93
CA LYS A 60 31.05 6.54 -5.46
C LYS A 60 29.56 6.84 -5.68
N TYR A 61 29.04 6.50 -6.86
CA TYR A 61 27.68 6.88 -7.27
C TYR A 61 26.66 5.73 -7.22
N SER A 62 27.07 4.51 -6.85
CA SER A 62 26.15 3.38 -6.65
C SER A 62 24.96 3.67 -5.74
N PRO A 63 25.06 4.46 -4.64
CA PRO A 63 23.90 4.75 -3.81
C PRO A 63 22.82 5.54 -4.55
N SER A 64 23.25 6.53 -5.36
CA SER A 64 22.34 7.31 -6.21
C SER A 64 21.68 6.41 -7.27
N PHE A 65 22.46 5.53 -7.90
CA PHE A 65 21.95 4.59 -8.89
C PHE A 65 20.92 3.64 -8.30
N MET A 66 21.22 3.03 -7.15
CA MET A 66 20.30 2.15 -6.45
C MET A 66 19.04 2.88 -6.00
N SER A 67 19.15 4.15 -5.60
CA SER A 67 17.98 4.98 -5.28
C SER A 67 17.08 5.19 -6.50
N THR A 68 17.65 5.44 -7.69
CA THR A 68 16.87 5.58 -8.93
C THR A 68 16.17 4.26 -9.31
N ILE A 69 16.85 3.12 -9.17
CA ILE A 69 16.22 1.80 -9.40
C ILE A 69 15.08 1.55 -8.41
N TYR A 70 15.29 1.87 -7.14
CA TYR A 70 14.27 1.69 -6.11
C TYR A 70 13.05 2.61 -6.32
N ALA A 71 13.26 3.86 -6.73
CA ALA A 71 12.18 4.77 -7.13
C ALA A 71 11.38 4.20 -8.31
N MET A 72 12.06 3.68 -9.34
CA MET A 72 11.41 3.03 -10.49
C MET A 72 10.55 1.82 -10.08
N LEU A 73 11.09 0.94 -9.22
CA LEU A 73 10.33 -0.19 -8.69
C LEU A 73 9.11 0.28 -7.89
N THR A 74 9.26 1.36 -7.12
CA THR A 74 8.16 1.96 -6.37
C THR A 74 7.07 2.50 -7.29
N TYR A 75 7.43 3.13 -8.41
CA TYR A 75 6.44 3.59 -9.39
C TYR A 75 5.69 2.44 -10.07
N ILE A 76 6.39 1.36 -10.41
CA ILE A 76 5.76 0.15 -10.95
C ILE A 76 4.80 -0.47 -9.92
N GLU A 77 5.22 -0.50 -8.66
CA GLU A 77 4.40 -0.97 -7.55
C GLU A 77 3.15 -0.09 -7.39
N ILE A 78 3.28 1.24 -7.37
CA ILE A 78 2.14 2.16 -7.31
C ILE A 78 1.13 1.87 -8.44
N LEU A 79 1.60 1.68 -9.67
CA LEU A 79 0.71 1.41 -10.81
C LEU A 79 -0.01 0.05 -10.73
N THR A 80 0.62 -0.96 -10.14
CA THR A 80 0.06 -2.31 -10.02
C THR A 80 -0.84 -2.45 -8.79
N VAL A 81 -0.35 -2.01 -7.63
CA VAL A 81 -0.99 -2.17 -6.33
C VAL A 81 -2.20 -1.26 -6.15
N CYS A 82 -2.18 -0.02 -6.67
CA CYS A 82 -3.33 0.88 -6.51
C CYS A 82 -4.62 0.36 -7.16
N ASN A 83 -4.52 -0.52 -8.16
CA ASN A 83 -5.69 -1.18 -8.76
C ASN A 83 -6.14 -2.41 -7.96
N GLY A 84 -5.21 -3.09 -7.27
CA GLY A 84 -5.48 -4.32 -6.52
C GLY A 84 -6.07 -4.11 -5.12
N VAL A 85 -6.27 -2.88 -4.65
CA VAL A 85 -6.81 -2.63 -3.29
C VAL A 85 -8.25 -3.10 -3.16
N GLU A 86 -9.09 -2.83 -4.16
CA GLU A 86 -10.48 -3.28 -4.16
C GLU A 86 -10.55 -4.80 -4.27
N GLU A 87 -9.74 -5.39 -5.16
CA GLU A 87 -9.60 -6.83 -5.29
C GLU A 87 -9.12 -7.48 -3.98
N PHE A 88 -8.16 -6.88 -3.29
CA PHE A 88 -7.67 -7.36 -2.00
C PHE A 88 -8.76 -7.27 -0.91
N GLN A 89 -9.51 -6.18 -0.87
CA GLN A 89 -10.64 -6.03 0.07
C GLN A 89 -11.74 -7.06 -0.21
N LEU A 90 -12.04 -7.31 -1.49
CA LEU A 90 -12.99 -8.34 -1.92
C LEU A 90 -12.49 -9.76 -1.63
N PHE A 91 -11.20 -10.03 -1.84
CA PHE A 91 -10.58 -11.32 -1.59
C PHE A 91 -10.52 -11.65 -0.09
N MET A 92 -10.14 -10.69 0.73
CA MET A 92 -10.00 -10.89 2.18
C MET A 92 -11.32 -10.81 2.96
N LYS A 93 -12.37 -10.21 2.38
CA LYS A 93 -13.69 -9.99 2.99
C LYS A 93 -13.60 -9.54 4.45
N PHE A 94 -13.10 -8.33 4.67
CA PHE A 94 -12.83 -7.85 6.01
C PHE A 94 -14.04 -7.89 6.93
N TRP A 95 -13.84 -8.45 8.12
CA TRP A 95 -14.83 -8.45 9.18
C TRP A 95 -14.91 -7.09 9.84
N ALA A 96 -16.12 -6.68 10.22
CA ALA A 96 -16.30 -5.51 11.06
C ALA A 96 -15.62 -5.73 12.42
N GLU A 97 -14.95 -4.69 12.90
CA GLU A 97 -14.10 -4.77 14.11
C GLU A 97 -14.89 -5.07 15.39
N ASP A 98 -16.19 -4.77 15.39
CA ASP A 98 -17.14 -5.00 16.48
C ASP A 98 -17.64 -6.46 16.56
N SER A 99 -17.27 -7.31 15.59
CA SER A 99 -17.80 -8.67 15.45
C SER A 99 -17.31 -9.68 16.50
N CYS A 100 -16.31 -9.34 17.32
CA CYS A 100 -15.66 -10.29 18.25
C CYS A 100 -15.65 -9.80 19.70
N GLY A 101 -16.64 -9.00 20.08
CA GLY A 101 -16.82 -8.50 21.44
C GLY A 101 -15.94 -7.30 21.82
N GLU A 102 -16.29 -6.66 22.93
CA GLU A 102 -15.78 -5.34 23.29
C GLU A 102 -14.27 -5.32 23.60
N LYS A 103 -13.75 -6.38 24.23
CA LYS A 103 -12.32 -6.46 24.58
C LYS A 103 -11.43 -6.53 23.33
N ALA A 104 -11.82 -7.34 22.34
CA ALA A 104 -11.11 -7.46 21.08
C ALA A 104 -11.20 -6.15 20.29
N PHE A 105 -12.39 -5.57 20.20
CA PHE A 105 -12.63 -4.28 19.55
C PHE A 105 -11.74 -3.16 20.11
N ARG A 106 -11.72 -2.96 21.44
CA ARG A 106 -10.87 -1.94 22.08
C ARG A 106 -9.39 -2.17 21.81
N SER A 107 -8.94 -3.42 21.80
CA SER A 107 -7.54 -3.77 21.48
C SER A 107 -7.20 -3.43 20.02
N VAL A 108 -8.07 -3.78 19.07
CA VAL A 108 -7.90 -3.45 17.65
C VAL A 108 -7.86 -1.93 17.45
N GLN A 109 -8.81 -1.19 18.03
CA GLN A 109 -8.88 0.27 17.95
C GLN A 109 -7.58 0.94 18.45
N LYS A 110 -7.04 0.48 19.58
CA LYS A 110 -5.76 1.00 20.11
C LYS A 110 -4.61 0.76 19.13
N ASN A 111 -4.54 -0.41 18.50
CA ASN A 111 -3.51 -0.72 17.51
C ASN A 111 -3.68 0.13 16.23
N VAL A 112 -4.91 0.26 15.73
CA VAL A 112 -5.24 1.10 14.57
C VAL A 112 -4.83 2.55 14.81
N LEU A 113 -5.06 3.08 16.01
CA LEU A 113 -4.62 4.43 16.38
C LEU A 113 -3.09 4.58 16.28
N TYR A 114 -2.32 3.63 16.83
CA TYR A 114 -0.86 3.67 16.74
C TYR A 114 -0.36 3.59 15.28
N ILE A 115 -0.98 2.75 14.45
CA ILE A 115 -0.65 2.61 13.03
C ILE A 115 -0.92 3.93 12.29
N LYS A 116 -2.05 4.60 12.58
CA LYS A 116 -2.38 5.91 12.00
C LYS A 116 -1.35 6.96 12.38
N ILE A 117 -1.00 7.06 13.66
CA ILE A 117 0.02 8.01 14.14
C ILE A 117 1.36 7.73 13.44
N TYR A 118 1.78 6.47 13.39
CA TYR A 118 3.00 6.06 12.71
C TYR A 118 3.00 6.46 11.23
N GLY A 119 1.91 6.17 10.50
CA GLY A 119 1.80 6.51 9.09
C GLY A 119 1.83 8.02 8.81
N VAL A 120 1.19 8.83 9.66
CA VAL A 120 1.24 10.30 9.57
C VAL A 120 2.66 10.81 9.82
N VAL A 121 3.34 10.31 10.86
CA VAL A 121 4.73 10.68 11.16
C VAL A 121 5.65 10.25 10.00
N HIS A 122 5.46 9.07 9.44
CA HIS A 122 6.24 8.56 8.32
C HIS A 122 6.06 9.42 7.06
N ALA A 123 4.82 9.76 6.70
CA ALA A 123 4.52 10.65 5.60
C ALA A 123 5.12 12.05 5.82
N PHE A 124 5.02 12.58 7.05
CA PHE A 124 5.61 13.87 7.41
C PHE A 124 7.14 13.88 7.26
N ILE A 125 7.83 12.83 7.73
CA ILE A 125 9.28 12.68 7.54
C ILE A 125 9.62 12.62 6.05
N GLY A 126 8.83 11.91 5.24
CA GLY A 126 8.99 11.85 3.79
C GLY A 126 8.93 13.23 3.15
N VAL A 127 7.90 14.03 3.49
CA VAL A 127 7.72 15.40 2.98
C VAL A 127 8.87 16.31 3.43
N VAL A 128 9.26 16.28 4.71
CA VAL A 128 10.37 17.09 5.22
C VAL A 128 11.67 16.71 4.51
N THR A 129 11.93 15.43 4.33
CA THR A 129 13.14 14.94 3.62
C THR A 129 13.15 15.40 2.17
N ALA A 130 12.01 15.29 1.47
CA ALA A 130 11.87 15.77 0.10
C ALA A 130 12.14 17.28 -0.02
N VAL A 131 11.59 18.10 0.88
CA VAL A 131 11.84 19.55 0.92
C VAL A 131 13.31 19.87 1.18
N LEU A 132 13.94 19.18 2.15
CA LEU A 132 15.35 19.37 2.46
C LEU A 132 16.28 18.99 1.29
N PHE A 133 15.83 18.07 0.42
CA PHE A 133 16.57 17.64 -0.76
C PHE A 133 16.49 18.63 -1.93
N VAL A 134 15.46 19.48 -1.96
CA VAL A 134 15.35 20.56 -2.96
C VAL A 134 16.40 21.65 -2.72
N TYR A 135 16.88 21.81 -1.48
CA TYR A 135 17.88 22.81 -1.16
C TYR A 135 19.27 22.42 -1.69
N PRO A 136 19.89 23.24 -2.56
CA PRO A 136 21.17 22.91 -3.18
C PRO A 136 22.30 22.85 -2.15
N ARG A 137 23.13 21.79 -2.21
CA ARG A 137 24.33 21.66 -1.37
C ARG A 137 25.57 21.65 -2.23
N LYS A 138 26.69 22.10 -1.65
CA LYS A 138 27.99 22.11 -2.34
C LYS A 138 28.50 20.69 -2.65
N GLN A 139 28.05 19.71 -1.87
CA GLN A 139 28.39 18.29 -2.02
C GLN A 139 27.47 17.55 -3.00
N ASP A 140 26.51 18.21 -3.64
CA ASP A 140 25.60 17.56 -4.59
C ASP A 140 26.36 16.84 -5.74
N PRO A 141 27.41 17.42 -6.36
CA PRO A 141 28.18 16.75 -7.43
C PRO A 141 28.97 15.52 -6.95
N ASP A 142 29.31 15.48 -5.66
CA ASP A 142 30.02 14.34 -5.07
C ASP A 142 29.09 13.16 -4.79
N ASN A 143 27.80 13.42 -4.57
CA ASN A 143 26.83 12.39 -4.22
C ASN A 143 25.98 11.94 -5.41
N PHE A 144 25.73 12.82 -6.39
CA PHE A 144 24.88 12.54 -7.54
C PHE A 144 25.58 12.86 -8.84
N LEU A 145 25.68 11.83 -9.69
CA LEU A 145 26.39 11.91 -10.96
C LEU A 145 25.81 12.99 -11.88
N ILE A 146 24.49 13.16 -11.90
CA ILE A 146 23.82 14.14 -12.75
C ILE A 146 24.27 15.58 -12.45
N PHE A 147 24.49 15.93 -11.18
CA PHE A 147 24.95 17.27 -10.82
C PHE A 147 26.41 17.50 -11.20
N ARG A 148 27.26 16.48 -11.09
CA ARG A 148 28.64 16.54 -11.62
C ARG A 148 28.65 16.78 -13.13
N TYR A 149 27.85 16.04 -13.89
CA TYR A 149 27.74 16.26 -15.34
C TYR A 149 27.20 17.64 -15.69
N ILE A 150 26.22 18.16 -14.96
CA ILE A 150 25.71 19.51 -15.17
C ILE A 150 26.81 20.55 -14.90
N ASP A 151 27.58 20.39 -13.83
CA ASP A 151 28.68 21.30 -13.48
C ASP A 151 29.83 21.23 -14.51
N ASP A 152 30.19 20.03 -14.98
CA ASP A 152 31.30 19.80 -15.91
C ASP A 152 30.97 20.28 -17.34
N TYR A 153 29.75 20.02 -17.84
CA TYR A 153 29.37 20.28 -19.24
C TYR A 153 28.49 21.52 -19.44
N PHE A 154 27.72 21.93 -18.42
CA PHE A 154 26.77 23.05 -18.50
C PHE A 154 26.92 24.04 -17.34
N PRO A 155 28.14 24.53 -17.01
CA PRO A 155 28.39 25.34 -15.81
C PRO A 155 27.56 26.63 -15.78
N VAL A 156 27.28 27.22 -16.96
CA VAL A 156 26.46 28.43 -17.11
C VAL A 156 24.99 28.18 -16.76
N TYR A 157 24.49 26.97 -17.04
CA TYR A 157 23.09 26.61 -16.87
C TYR A 157 22.82 25.76 -15.62
N LYS A 158 23.82 25.57 -14.74
CA LYS A 158 23.75 24.62 -13.63
C LYS A 158 22.56 24.82 -12.70
N ASN A 159 22.20 26.07 -12.42
CA ASN A 159 21.05 26.38 -11.57
C ASN A 159 19.73 26.08 -12.29
N MET A 160 19.64 26.43 -13.59
CA MET A 160 18.46 26.21 -14.41
C MET A 160 18.17 24.71 -14.60
N LEU A 161 19.20 23.91 -14.88
CA LEU A 161 19.09 22.46 -15.05
C LEU A 161 19.02 21.71 -13.72
N GLY A 162 19.67 22.23 -12.67
CA GLY A 162 19.71 21.56 -11.37
C GLY A 162 18.40 21.62 -10.60
N VAL A 163 17.60 22.69 -10.74
CA VAL A 163 16.30 22.81 -10.07
C VAL A 163 15.32 21.67 -10.45
N PRO A 164 15.05 21.39 -11.74
CA PRO A 164 14.15 20.29 -12.09
C PRO A 164 14.70 18.93 -11.68
N CYS A 165 16.02 18.69 -11.74
CA CYS A 165 16.61 17.45 -11.23
C CYS A 165 16.34 17.25 -9.73
N ARG A 166 16.49 18.30 -8.91
CA ARG A 166 16.17 18.24 -7.48
C ARG A 166 14.69 18.04 -7.22
N ALA A 167 13.81 18.66 -8.02
CA ALA A 167 12.37 18.46 -7.91
C ALA A 167 11.99 17.00 -8.19
N VAL A 168 12.55 16.38 -9.24
CA VAL A 168 12.37 14.96 -9.55
C VAL A 168 12.83 14.09 -8.39
N MET A 169 14.03 14.34 -7.85
CA MET A 169 14.55 13.58 -6.69
C MET A 169 13.67 13.73 -5.44
N ALA A 170 13.10 14.92 -5.20
CA ALA A 170 12.16 15.12 -4.10
C ALA A 170 10.86 14.31 -4.29
N ILE A 171 10.37 14.21 -5.52
CA ILE A 171 9.22 13.37 -5.88
C ILE A 171 9.57 11.89 -5.71
N ASP A 172 10.76 11.46 -6.14
CA ASP A 172 11.25 10.09 -5.96
C ASP A 172 11.28 9.72 -4.48
N LEU A 173 11.85 10.59 -3.63
CA LEU A 173 11.90 10.37 -2.19
C LEU A 173 10.51 10.22 -1.55
N TYR A 174 9.55 11.06 -1.94
CA TYR A 174 8.18 10.92 -1.46
C TYR A 174 7.57 9.59 -1.93
N ALA A 175 7.70 9.26 -3.22
CA ALA A 175 7.18 8.02 -3.77
C ALA A 175 7.76 6.79 -3.06
N MET A 176 9.06 6.78 -2.78
CA MET A 176 9.74 5.72 -2.02
C MET A 176 9.13 5.50 -0.62
N THR A 177 8.65 6.55 0.05
CA THR A 177 7.94 6.39 1.34
C THR A 177 6.55 5.78 1.19
N THR A 178 5.89 5.98 0.05
CA THR A 178 4.58 5.37 -0.25
C THR A 178 4.63 3.85 -0.23
N LEU A 179 5.72 3.24 -0.72
CA LEU A 179 5.90 1.78 -0.70
C LEU A 179 5.81 1.21 0.72
N GLY A 180 6.46 1.87 1.69
CA GLY A 180 6.37 1.48 3.10
C GLY A 180 4.95 1.57 3.66
N LEU A 181 4.19 2.58 3.23
CA LEU A 181 2.79 2.76 3.62
C LEU A 181 1.87 1.71 2.97
N HIS A 182 2.12 1.30 1.73
CA HIS A 182 1.42 0.17 1.10
C HIS A 182 1.63 -1.11 1.91
N PHE A 183 2.88 -1.50 2.15
CA PHE A 183 3.18 -2.67 2.97
C PHE A 183 2.53 -2.58 4.35
N LEU A 184 2.56 -1.42 5.00
CA LEU A 184 1.90 -1.20 6.27
C LEU A 184 0.39 -1.43 6.16
N TYR A 185 -0.27 -0.86 5.16
CA TYR A 185 -1.71 -1.01 4.94
C TYR A 185 -2.11 -2.50 4.81
N TYR A 186 -1.48 -3.23 3.88
CA TYR A 186 -1.81 -4.65 3.64
C TYR A 186 -1.50 -5.53 4.86
N THR A 187 -0.28 -5.43 5.40
CA THR A 187 0.15 -6.30 6.51
C THR A 187 -0.65 -6.05 7.78
N GLN A 188 -1.00 -4.80 8.08
CA GLN A 188 -1.80 -4.49 9.26
C GLN A 188 -3.26 -4.93 9.10
N HIS A 189 -3.85 -4.84 7.90
CA HIS A 189 -5.17 -5.43 7.67
C HIS A 189 -5.17 -6.94 7.92
N ILE A 190 -4.20 -7.67 7.36
CA ILE A 190 -4.07 -9.12 7.60
C ILE A 190 -3.93 -9.41 9.10
N LYS A 191 -3.06 -8.67 9.80
CA LYS A 191 -2.84 -8.82 11.25
C LYS A 191 -4.11 -8.55 12.06
N ILE A 192 -4.91 -7.55 11.69
CA ILE A 192 -6.18 -7.24 12.35
C ILE A 192 -7.18 -8.39 12.14
N GLN A 193 -7.32 -8.89 10.91
CA GLN A 193 -8.22 -10.01 10.61
C GLN A 193 -7.82 -11.28 11.37
N VAL A 194 -6.53 -11.62 11.42
CA VAL A 194 -6.01 -12.75 12.22
C VAL A 194 -6.32 -12.59 13.72
N ARG A 195 -6.24 -11.36 14.25
CA ARG A 195 -6.58 -11.09 15.66
C ARG A 195 -8.08 -11.23 15.94
N LEU A 196 -8.94 -10.76 15.03
CA LEU A 196 -10.38 -10.93 15.13
C LEU A 196 -10.76 -12.42 15.05
N LEU A 197 -10.14 -13.15 14.13
CA LEU A 197 -10.26 -14.61 14.03
C LEU A 197 -9.93 -15.30 15.36
N ASN A 198 -8.77 -15.03 15.92
CA ASN A 198 -8.34 -15.62 17.19
C ASN A 198 -9.27 -15.25 18.35
N ALA A 199 -9.77 -14.02 18.40
CA ALA A 199 -10.72 -13.58 19.41
C ALA A 199 -12.06 -14.33 19.29
N CYS A 200 -12.55 -14.55 18.07
CA CYS A 200 -13.74 -15.35 17.82
C CYS A 200 -13.56 -16.80 18.24
N LEU A 201 -12.44 -17.43 17.86
CA LEU A 201 -12.16 -18.81 18.25
C LEU A 201 -12.07 -18.94 19.78
N GLY A 202 -11.42 -17.98 20.44
CA GLY A 202 -11.34 -17.95 21.91
C GLY A 202 -12.70 -17.85 22.60
N GLN A 203 -13.67 -17.11 22.03
CA GLN A 203 -15.04 -17.06 22.56
C GLN A 203 -15.74 -18.40 22.40
N ILE A 204 -15.64 -19.03 21.23
CA ILE A 204 -16.22 -20.35 20.99
C ILE A 204 -15.62 -21.37 21.95
N THR A 205 -14.31 -21.36 22.21
CA THR A 205 -13.71 -22.31 23.16
C THR A 205 -14.15 -22.06 24.61
N GLN A 206 -14.36 -20.80 25.01
CA GLN A 206 -14.81 -20.47 26.37
C GLN A 206 -16.25 -20.89 26.65
N ASP A 207 -17.12 -20.88 25.63
CA ASP A 207 -18.53 -21.24 25.78
C ASP A 207 -18.76 -22.77 25.85
N PHE A 208 -17.75 -23.58 25.52
CA PHE A 208 -17.82 -25.04 25.57
C PHE A 208 -16.75 -25.60 26.53
N ASP A 209 -17.10 -25.66 27.81
CA ASP A 209 -16.27 -26.18 28.91
C ASP A 209 -16.26 -27.72 28.98
N GLU A 210 -16.23 -28.39 27.83
CA GLU A 210 -16.11 -29.86 27.72
C GLU A 210 -14.64 -30.25 27.54
N LYS A 211 -14.25 -31.44 28.04
CA LYS A 211 -12.91 -32.01 27.75
C LYS A 211 -12.72 -32.09 26.23
N ASP A 212 -11.55 -31.69 25.74
CA ASP A 212 -11.18 -31.63 24.31
C ASP A 212 -11.61 -32.87 23.50
N ASP A 213 -11.54 -34.06 24.10
CA ASP A 213 -11.91 -35.33 23.45
C ASP A 213 -13.39 -35.42 23.05
N ASN A 214 -14.29 -34.68 23.73
CA ASN A 214 -15.72 -34.67 23.44
C ASN A 214 -16.15 -33.53 22.50
N LEU A 215 -15.35 -32.46 22.38
CA LEU A 215 -15.62 -31.32 21.51
C LEU A 215 -15.68 -31.73 20.02
N PHE A 216 -14.89 -32.73 19.62
CA PHE A 216 -14.93 -33.25 18.25
C PHE A 216 -16.29 -33.85 17.88
N TYR A 217 -16.95 -34.50 18.84
CA TYR A 217 -18.25 -35.15 18.65
C TYR A 217 -19.44 -34.23 18.96
N ASN A 218 -19.20 -33.06 19.55
CA ASN A 218 -20.24 -32.10 19.88
C ASN A 218 -20.74 -31.40 18.60
N SER A 219 -21.88 -31.85 18.08
CA SER A 219 -22.49 -31.30 16.87
C SER A 219 -22.85 -29.81 16.94
N ALA A 220 -23.06 -29.25 18.14
CA ALA A 220 -23.27 -27.82 18.33
C ALA A 220 -21.94 -27.06 18.15
N PHE A 221 -20.86 -27.54 18.76
CA PHE A 221 -19.52 -27.00 18.59
C PHE A 221 -19.03 -27.09 17.13
N GLN A 222 -19.16 -28.27 16.50
CA GLN A 222 -18.79 -28.46 15.09
C GLN A 222 -19.60 -27.56 14.15
N ARG A 223 -20.89 -27.37 14.42
CA ARG A 223 -21.73 -26.43 13.68
C ARG A 223 -21.28 -24.99 13.89
N GLU A 224 -20.92 -24.60 15.11
CA GLU A 224 -20.48 -23.25 15.42
C GLU A 224 -19.13 -22.92 14.78
N ILE A 225 -18.17 -23.85 14.87
CA ILE A 225 -16.91 -23.79 14.13
C ILE A 225 -17.19 -23.73 12.63
N LYS A 226 -18.09 -24.56 12.10
CA LYS A 226 -18.44 -24.58 10.68
C LYS A 226 -19.15 -23.30 10.24
N ILE A 227 -19.94 -22.65 11.09
CA ILE A 227 -20.55 -21.34 10.78
C ILE A 227 -19.48 -20.27 10.82
N SER A 228 -18.67 -20.24 11.87
CA SER A 228 -17.62 -19.24 12.04
C SER A 228 -16.56 -19.33 10.94
N LEU A 229 -16.01 -20.53 10.67
CA LEU A 229 -15.09 -20.81 9.56
C LEU A 229 -15.78 -20.84 8.21
N GLY A 230 -17.05 -21.26 8.13
CA GLY A 230 -17.82 -21.28 6.89
C GLY A 230 -18.16 -19.90 6.38
N VAL A 231 -18.39 -18.92 7.26
CA VAL A 231 -18.44 -17.50 6.87
C VAL A 231 -17.08 -17.05 6.30
N MET A 232 -15.95 -17.66 6.70
CA MET A 232 -14.64 -17.37 6.09
C MET A 232 -14.42 -18.07 4.74
N ILE A 233 -14.89 -19.31 4.59
CA ILE A 233 -14.57 -20.18 3.43
C ILE A 233 -15.67 -20.18 2.37
N PHE A 234 -16.94 -20.21 2.77
CA PHE A 234 -18.09 -20.31 1.87
C PHE A 234 -18.35 -18.99 1.13
N GLU A 235 -18.12 -17.86 1.80
CA GLU A 235 -18.13 -16.56 1.14
C GLU A 235 -16.98 -16.40 0.13
N ALA A 236 -15.83 -17.06 0.32
CA ALA A 236 -14.78 -17.09 -0.69
C ALA A 236 -15.18 -17.90 -1.95
N ARG A 237 -15.98 -18.96 -1.77
CA ARG A 237 -16.47 -19.83 -2.86
C ARG A 237 -17.55 -19.19 -3.74
N GLU A 238 -18.45 -18.38 -3.19
CA GLU A 238 -19.41 -17.61 -4.00
C GLU A 238 -18.71 -16.54 -4.85
N ALA A 239 -17.57 -15.99 -4.41
CA ALA A 239 -16.77 -15.06 -5.19
C ALA A 239 -16.08 -15.73 -6.40
N ASP A 240 -15.52 -16.93 -6.22
CA ASP A 240 -14.97 -17.74 -7.32
C ASP A 240 -16.05 -18.14 -8.35
N GLY A 241 -17.28 -18.42 -7.87
CA GLY A 241 -18.43 -18.69 -8.74
C GLY A 241 -18.95 -17.47 -9.50
N ALA A 242 -18.90 -16.27 -8.90
CA ALA A 242 -19.31 -15.02 -9.54
C ALA A 242 -18.28 -14.49 -10.56
N VAL A 243 -16.98 -14.73 -10.34
CA VAL A 243 -15.91 -14.42 -11.30
C VAL A 243 -15.91 -15.42 -12.47
N GLY A 244 -16.33 -16.66 -12.26
CA GLY A 244 -16.48 -17.67 -13.31
C GLY A 244 -17.74 -17.55 -14.20
N ALA A 245 -18.80 -16.87 -13.72
CA ALA A 245 -20.06 -16.72 -14.45
C ALA A 245 -20.24 -15.34 -15.14
N GLY A 246 -19.27 -14.44 -15.00
CA GLY A 246 -19.28 -13.08 -15.56
C GLY A 246 -18.67 -13.00 -16.96
N ASP A 247 -19.53 -13.11 -17.97
CA ASP A 247 -19.30 -12.71 -19.35
C ASP A 247 -18.52 -11.38 -19.43
N THR A 248 -17.29 -11.43 -19.96
CA THR A 248 -16.32 -10.33 -20.05
C THR A 248 -16.70 -9.26 -21.08
N ARG A 249 -17.92 -9.25 -21.61
CA ARG A 249 -18.35 -8.34 -22.69
C ARG A 249 -19.16 -7.11 -22.29
N HIS A 250 -19.57 -6.92 -21.03
CA HIS A 250 -20.51 -5.83 -20.70
C HIS A 250 -20.04 -4.73 -19.73
N VAL A 251 -18.83 -4.80 -19.16
CA VAL A 251 -18.38 -3.77 -18.19
C VAL A 251 -17.81 -2.50 -18.84
N SER A 252 -17.54 -2.47 -20.15
CA SER A 252 -16.98 -1.26 -20.80
C SER A 252 -18.00 -0.16 -21.15
N LEU A 253 -19.32 -0.39 -20.94
CA LEU A 253 -20.36 0.57 -21.31
C LEU A 253 -21.14 1.19 -20.14
N ALA A 254 -21.02 0.66 -18.92
CA ALA A 254 -21.73 1.19 -17.74
C ALA A 254 -20.98 2.35 -17.04
N ALA A 255 -19.65 2.46 -17.21
CA ALA A 255 -18.87 3.54 -16.61
C ALA A 255 -18.92 4.88 -17.38
N LYS A 256 -19.65 4.94 -18.51
CA LYS A 256 -19.74 6.14 -19.37
C LYS A 256 -21.04 6.95 -19.22
N ARG A 257 -21.90 6.63 -18.23
CA ARG A 257 -23.24 7.25 -18.09
C ARG A 257 -23.59 7.87 -16.73
N SER A 258 -22.69 7.89 -15.75
CA SER A 258 -22.91 8.70 -14.52
C SER A 258 -22.23 10.07 -14.65
N GLY A 259 -22.82 10.92 -15.49
CA GLY A 259 -22.65 12.36 -15.35
C GLY A 259 -23.22 12.79 -14.01
N TRP A 260 -22.36 12.99 -13.03
CA TRP A 260 -22.68 13.75 -11.82
C TRP A 260 -22.17 15.16 -12.02
N THR A 261 -23.05 16.00 -12.57
CA THR A 261 -23.06 17.42 -12.32
C THR A 261 -23.52 17.65 -10.89
N THR A 262 -22.70 18.30 -10.07
CA THR A 262 -23.17 19.09 -8.92
C THR A 262 -22.19 20.23 -8.71
N ARG A 263 -22.79 21.37 -8.35
CA ARG A 263 -22.19 22.70 -8.19
C ARG A 263 -21.07 22.75 -7.16
#